data_AF-A0A5J4YDW1-F1
#
_entry.id   AF-A0A5J4YDW1-F1
#
_cell.length_a   1.000
_cell.length_b   1.000
_cell.length_c   1.000
_cell.angle_alpha   90.00
_cell.angle_beta   90.00
_cell.angle_gamma   90.00
#
_symmetry.space_group_name_H-M   'P 1'
#
loop_
_entity.id
_entity.type
_entity.pdbx_description
1 polymer ?
#
loop_
_entity_poly.entity_id
_entity_poly.type
_entity_poly.pdbx_seq_one_letter_code
_entity_poly.pdbx_strand_id
1 'polypeptide(L)'
;MLTSHVRPASCPPLLSLLPAPSDLLLADSKAAAIKRVKSAGTLGDHGGGAGELVLRFFAKTAVLVVSVFILSDHAERIPRLALEYLYAVSLYAFLGFAMDGPASLMTSLIGLQIAPHFNKPFLAESLTSFWGKRWNLTISNCLRGPVYDPIYEGQWVKTQDPHKGGSSMRRFLGMSACFVVSGLMHELIYWYLMGIHTRNWAWLTFFSIQVPFMALETVSKKLMKQYHLHLPRWLSVLVTMAVLLFLADTFFFPPCLETGLADRVLYAIKGNVSQLVIFVLRTK
;
A
#
# COMPACT_ATOMS: atom_id res chain seq x y z
N MET A 1 77.68 -1.02 -38.33
CA MET A 1 76.51 -0.14 -38.16
C MET A 1 75.34 -0.99 -37.67
N LEU A 2 74.90 -0.73 -36.44
CA LEU A 2 73.62 -1.09 -35.79
C LEU A 2 73.17 -2.56 -35.71
N THR A 3 73.37 -3.14 -34.53
CA THR A 3 72.66 -4.30 -34.00
C THR A 3 71.29 -3.87 -33.43
N SER A 4 70.20 -4.50 -33.86
CA SER A 4 68.83 -4.23 -33.39
C SER A 4 68.51 -5.03 -32.13
N HIS A 5 68.47 -4.37 -30.97
CA HIS A 5 67.95 -4.95 -29.72
C HIS A 5 66.42 -4.87 -29.68
N VAL A 6 65.76 -6.04 -29.72
CA VAL A 6 64.34 -6.21 -29.37
C VAL A 6 64.22 -6.15 -27.84
N ARG A 7 63.41 -5.22 -27.30
CA ARG A 7 63.04 -5.19 -25.87
C ARG A 7 61.84 -6.10 -25.63
N PRO A 8 61.83 -6.94 -24.58
CA PRO A 8 60.62 -7.66 -24.19
C PRO A 8 59.61 -6.71 -23.52
N ALA A 9 58.34 -6.85 -23.88
CA ALA A 9 57.23 -6.14 -23.23
C ALA A 9 57.09 -6.61 -21.77
N SER A 10 57.27 -5.70 -20.83
CA SER A 10 57.06 -5.93 -19.41
C SER A 10 55.56 -6.09 -19.13
N CYS A 11 55.13 -7.29 -18.75
CA CYS A 11 53.83 -7.50 -18.11
C CYS A 11 53.76 -6.66 -16.81
N PRO A 12 52.69 -5.88 -16.58
CA PRO A 12 52.49 -5.25 -15.29
C PRO A 12 52.25 -6.34 -14.21
N PRO A 13 52.70 -6.14 -12.97
CA PRO A 13 52.51 -7.11 -11.91
C PRO A 13 51.01 -7.29 -11.61
N LEU A 14 50.58 -8.53 -11.42
CA LEU A 14 49.22 -8.98 -11.07
C LEU A 14 48.59 -8.23 -9.88
N LEU A 15 49.41 -7.56 -9.06
CA LEU A 15 48.99 -6.73 -7.92
C LEU A 15 48.30 -5.41 -8.33
N SER A 16 48.47 -4.96 -9.57
CA SER A 16 47.86 -3.72 -10.10
C SER A 16 46.40 -3.89 -10.58
N LEU A 17 45.91 -5.14 -10.61
CA LEU A 17 44.53 -5.49 -10.99
C LEU A 17 43.61 -5.70 -9.77
N LEU A 18 44.16 -5.68 -8.54
CA LEU A 18 43.37 -5.77 -7.33
C LEU A 18 42.83 -4.37 -6.97
N PRO A 19 41.50 -4.21 -6.81
CA PRO A 19 40.93 -2.93 -6.41
C PRO A 19 41.55 -2.45 -5.09
N ALA A 20 41.83 -1.16 -4.98
CA ALA A 20 42.46 -0.60 -3.80
C ALA A 20 41.56 -0.86 -2.56
N PRO A 21 42.14 -1.05 -1.36
CA PRO A 21 41.37 -1.30 -0.14
C PRO A 21 40.29 -0.23 0.15
N SER A 22 40.52 1.00 -0.28
CA SER A 22 39.56 2.12 -0.22
C SER A 22 38.34 1.89 -1.10
N ASP A 23 38.50 1.28 -2.27
CA ASP A 23 37.42 1.01 -3.22
C ASP A 23 36.52 -0.14 -2.75
N LEU A 24 37.12 -1.13 -2.08
CA LEU A 24 36.40 -2.21 -1.39
C LEU A 24 35.59 -1.67 -0.19
N LEU A 25 36.18 -0.79 0.62
CA LEU A 25 35.46 -0.13 1.73
C LEU A 25 34.32 0.76 1.24
N LEU A 26 34.51 1.47 0.13
CA LEU A 26 33.45 2.27 -0.50
C LEU A 26 32.35 1.39 -1.10
N ALA A 27 32.71 0.25 -1.69
CA ALA A 27 31.74 -0.73 -2.23
C ALA A 27 30.92 -1.36 -1.11
N ASP A 28 31.55 -1.76 0.00
CA ASP A 28 30.87 -2.32 1.18
C ASP A 28 30.00 -1.28 1.88
N SER A 29 30.46 -0.03 2.00
CA SER A 29 29.67 1.08 2.55
C SER A 29 28.45 1.39 1.68
N LYS A 30 28.61 1.43 0.35
CA LYS A 30 27.49 1.59 -0.59
C LYS A 30 26.55 0.39 -0.56
N ALA A 31 27.05 -0.83 -0.50
CA ALA A 31 26.25 -2.04 -0.40
C ALA A 31 25.46 -2.08 0.92
N ALA A 32 26.08 -1.70 2.03
CA ALA A 32 25.44 -1.57 3.33
C ALA A 32 24.37 -0.46 3.33
N ALA A 33 24.66 0.69 2.73
CA ALA A 33 23.70 1.79 2.58
C ALA A 33 22.50 1.37 1.70
N ILE A 34 22.73 0.70 0.57
CA ILE A 34 21.69 0.16 -0.31
C ILE A 34 20.85 -0.90 0.43
N LYS A 35 21.47 -1.74 1.26
CA LYS A 35 20.79 -2.74 2.08
C LYS A 35 19.95 -2.08 3.19
N ARG A 36 20.45 -0.99 3.79
CA ARG A 36 19.74 -0.18 4.80
C ARG A 36 18.53 0.54 4.20
N VAL A 37 18.68 1.13 3.01
CA VAL A 37 17.59 1.75 2.24
C VAL A 37 16.54 0.72 1.80
N LYS A 38 16.95 -0.51 1.43
CA LYS A 38 16.00 -1.61 1.13
C LYS A 38 15.30 -2.19 2.37
N SER A 39 15.89 -2.06 3.55
CA SER A 39 15.37 -2.58 4.83
C SER A 39 14.45 -1.59 5.53
N ALA A 40 14.71 -0.29 5.38
CA ALA A 40 13.79 0.76 5.78
C ALA A 40 12.52 0.60 4.94
N GLY A 41 11.37 0.41 5.60
CA GLY A 41 10.10 0.43 4.89
C GLY A 41 9.85 1.77 4.22
N THR A 42 8.66 1.91 3.64
CA THR A 42 8.11 3.17 3.09
C THR A 42 7.95 4.31 4.13
N LEU A 43 8.49 4.15 5.34
CA LEU A 43 8.52 5.15 6.41
C LEU A 43 9.36 6.37 6.06
N GLY A 44 10.33 6.23 5.14
CA GLY A 44 11.14 7.33 4.61
C GLY A 44 10.59 7.96 3.33
N ASP A 45 9.47 7.45 2.80
CA ASP A 45 8.90 7.99 1.58
C ASP A 45 8.13 9.28 1.88
N HIS A 46 8.35 10.32 1.07
CA HIS A 46 7.61 11.57 1.18
C HIS A 46 6.43 11.58 0.21
N GLY A 47 5.28 12.06 0.68
CA GLY A 47 4.03 12.10 -0.07
C GLY A 47 4.02 13.05 -1.27
N GLY A 48 5.11 13.79 -1.50
CA GLY A 48 5.22 14.88 -2.47
C GLY A 48 5.24 16.24 -1.78
N GLY A 49 5.44 17.30 -2.55
CA GLY A 49 5.36 18.68 -2.03
C GLY A 49 3.93 19.07 -1.67
N ALA A 50 3.78 20.17 -0.92
CA ALA A 50 2.48 20.71 -0.50
C ALA A 50 1.48 20.84 -1.69
N GLY A 51 1.93 21.40 -2.81
CA GLY A 51 1.09 21.55 -4.01
C GLY A 51 0.63 20.23 -4.62
N GLU A 52 1.45 19.18 -4.56
CA GLU A 52 1.06 17.86 -5.06
C GLU A 52 0.03 17.19 -4.16
N LEU A 53 0.15 17.36 -2.84
CA LEU A 53 -0.85 16.88 -1.87
C LEU A 53 -2.19 17.61 -2.05
N VAL A 54 -2.16 18.93 -2.24
CA VAL A 54 -3.36 19.74 -2.53
C VAL A 54 -4.03 19.29 -3.82
N LEU A 55 -3.26 19.09 -4.90
CA LEU A 55 -3.80 18.60 -6.17
C LEU A 55 -4.46 17.22 -6.02
N ARG A 56 -3.80 16.28 -5.33
CA ARG A 56 -4.35 14.95 -5.07
C ARG A 56 -5.61 15.01 -4.23
N PHE A 57 -5.65 15.88 -3.22
CA PHE A 57 -6.84 16.11 -2.40
C PHE A 57 -8.03 16.56 -3.26
N PHE A 58 -7.86 17.60 -4.10
CA PHE A 58 -8.94 18.05 -4.98
C PHE A 58 -9.33 17.00 -6.02
N ALA A 59 -8.38 16.31 -6.63
CA ALA A 59 -8.66 15.26 -7.60
C ALA A 59 -9.48 14.11 -6.98
N LYS A 60 -9.09 13.62 -5.80
CA LYS A 60 -9.83 12.56 -5.10
C LYS A 60 -11.18 13.05 -4.58
N THR A 61 -11.28 14.32 -4.18
CA THR A 61 -12.57 14.93 -3.80
C THR A 61 -13.52 14.98 -5.00
N ALA A 62 -13.04 15.38 -6.18
CA ALA A 62 -13.86 15.36 -7.40
C ALA A 62 -14.33 13.95 -7.74
N VAL A 63 -13.43 12.95 -7.67
CA VAL A 63 -13.80 11.54 -7.89
C VAL A 63 -14.84 11.08 -6.86
N LEU A 64 -14.68 11.42 -5.58
CA LEU A 64 -15.62 11.08 -4.52
C LEU A 64 -17.00 11.68 -4.79
N VAL A 65 -17.06 12.96 -5.14
CA VAL A 65 -18.34 13.65 -5.41
C VAL A 65 -19.03 12.99 -6.60
N VAL A 66 -18.32 12.82 -7.73
CA VAL A 66 -18.88 12.18 -8.93
C VAL A 66 -19.36 10.77 -8.64
N SER A 67 -18.56 9.97 -7.92
CA SER A 67 -18.92 8.59 -7.62
C SER A 67 -20.13 8.49 -6.70
N VAL A 68 -20.26 9.39 -5.72
CA VAL A 68 -21.44 9.48 -4.83
C VAL A 68 -22.70 9.83 -5.61
N PHE A 69 -22.64 10.77 -6.55
CA PHE A 69 -23.80 11.11 -7.39
C PHE A 69 -24.22 9.92 -8.27
N ILE A 70 -23.26 9.24 -8.92
CA ILE A 70 -23.54 8.05 -9.73
C ILE A 70 -24.15 6.93 -8.87
N LEU A 71 -23.60 6.67 -7.69
CA LEU A 71 -24.13 5.66 -6.76
C LEU A 71 -25.52 6.03 -6.25
N SER A 72 -25.79 7.32 -6.00
CA SER A 72 -27.09 7.75 -5.47
C SER A 72 -28.20 7.71 -6.53
N ASP A 73 -27.89 8.09 -7.77
CA ASP A 73 -28.92 8.37 -8.79
C ASP A 73 -29.01 7.27 -9.86
N HIS A 74 -27.98 6.43 -9.99
CA HIS A 74 -27.84 5.49 -11.10
C HIS A 74 -27.40 4.07 -10.70
N ALA A 75 -27.22 3.73 -9.41
CA ALA A 75 -26.73 2.42 -8.99
C ALA A 75 -27.53 1.24 -9.59
N GLU A 76 -28.86 1.34 -9.67
CA GLU A 76 -29.72 0.27 -10.19
C GLU A 76 -29.49 -0.05 -11.68
N ARG A 77 -28.94 0.89 -12.45
CA ARG A 77 -28.71 0.73 -13.90
C ARG A 77 -27.31 0.22 -14.22
N ILE A 78 -26.44 0.11 -13.22
CA ILE A 78 -25.03 -0.23 -13.40
C ILE A 78 -24.86 -1.75 -13.30
N PRO A 79 -24.18 -2.40 -14.26
CA PRO A 79 -23.84 -3.82 -14.15
C PRO A 79 -23.07 -4.12 -12.86
N ARG A 80 -23.34 -5.28 -12.25
CA ARG A 80 -22.80 -5.68 -10.94
C ARG A 80 -21.28 -5.44 -10.78
N LEU A 81 -20.48 -5.89 -11.74
CA LEU A 81 -19.02 -5.71 -11.70
C LEU A 81 -18.60 -4.23 -11.72
N ALA A 82 -19.29 -3.40 -12.51
CA ALA A 82 -19.01 -1.97 -12.57
C ALA A 82 -19.44 -1.26 -11.28
N LEU A 83 -20.51 -1.73 -10.64
CA LEU A 83 -20.98 -1.22 -9.36
C LEU A 83 -20.00 -1.55 -8.23
N GLU A 84 -19.51 -2.80 -8.16
CA GLU A 84 -18.48 -3.22 -7.20
C GLU A 84 -17.20 -2.39 -7.36
N TYR A 85 -16.77 -2.15 -8.61
CA TYR A 85 -15.62 -1.31 -8.88
C TYR A 85 -15.87 0.14 -8.46
N LEU A 86 -17.08 0.67 -8.69
CA LEU A 86 -17.45 2.02 -8.29
C LEU A 86 -17.48 2.18 -6.76
N TYR A 87 -17.93 1.17 -6.01
CA TYR A 87 -17.81 1.16 -4.56
C TYR A 87 -16.33 1.18 -4.11
N ALA A 88 -15.47 0.38 -4.73
CA ALA A 88 -14.04 0.37 -4.40
C ALA A 88 -13.36 1.72 -4.70
N VAL A 89 -13.68 2.34 -5.84
CA VAL A 89 -13.19 3.68 -6.20
C VAL A 89 -13.73 4.75 -5.25
N SER A 90 -15.00 4.67 -4.87
CA SER A 90 -15.62 5.60 -3.91
C SER A 90 -14.96 5.50 -2.55
N LEU A 91 -14.71 4.27 -2.06
CA LEU A 91 -14.00 4.02 -0.81
C LEU A 91 -12.57 4.58 -0.86
N TYR A 92 -11.85 4.33 -1.95
CA TYR A 92 -10.52 4.90 -2.18
C TYR A 92 -10.53 6.44 -2.14
N ALA A 93 -11.49 7.06 -2.82
CA ALA A 93 -11.63 8.50 -2.88
C ALA A 93 -12.03 9.10 -1.52
N PHE A 94 -12.90 8.41 -0.77
CA PHE A 94 -13.31 8.80 0.58
C PHE A 94 -12.14 8.78 1.57
N LEU A 95 -11.37 7.69 1.62
CA LEU A 95 -10.15 7.63 2.45
C LEU A 95 -9.13 8.68 1.99
N GLY A 96 -8.99 8.87 0.68
CA GLY A 96 -8.15 9.89 0.10
C GLY A 96 -8.49 11.31 0.56
N PHE A 97 -9.77 11.67 0.52
CA PHE A 97 -10.28 12.93 1.04
C PHE A 97 -9.96 13.10 2.53
N ALA A 98 -10.27 12.08 3.34
CA ALA A 98 -10.09 12.13 4.79
C ALA A 98 -8.61 12.23 5.22
N MET A 99 -7.68 11.73 4.40
CA MET A 99 -6.26 11.68 4.75
C MET A 99 -5.41 12.74 4.05
N ASP A 100 -5.60 12.95 2.74
CA ASP A 100 -4.79 13.92 1.97
C ASP A 100 -5.14 15.36 2.31
N GLY A 101 -6.38 15.65 2.73
CA GLY A 101 -6.81 16.99 3.15
C GLY A 101 -6.02 17.49 4.36
N PRO A 102 -6.12 16.81 5.52
CA PRO A 102 -5.32 17.14 6.70
C PRO A 102 -3.82 17.14 6.40
N ALA A 103 -3.34 16.18 5.60
CA ALA A 103 -1.92 16.15 5.24
C ALA A 103 -1.47 17.36 4.43
N SER A 104 -2.28 17.79 3.46
CA SER A 104 -1.99 19.00 2.68
C SER A 104 -1.93 20.25 3.56
N LEU A 105 -2.80 20.36 4.56
CA LEU A 105 -2.78 21.46 5.53
C LEU A 105 -1.52 21.44 6.39
N MET A 106 -1.18 20.28 6.96
CA MET A 106 0.00 20.14 7.81
C MET A 106 1.30 20.40 7.05
N THR A 107 1.42 19.90 5.81
CA THR A 107 2.59 20.18 4.97
C THR A 107 2.65 21.65 4.53
N SER A 108 1.51 22.28 4.22
CA SER A 108 1.49 23.68 3.76
C SER A 108 1.71 24.70 4.89
N LEU A 109 1.15 24.45 6.08
CA LEU A 109 1.17 25.39 7.19
C LEU A 109 2.37 25.18 8.12
N ILE A 110 2.76 23.92 8.36
CA ILE A 110 3.79 23.55 9.35
C ILE A 110 5.08 23.08 8.66
N GLY A 111 5.03 22.77 7.35
CA GLY A 111 6.18 22.21 6.63
C GLY A 111 6.45 20.73 6.96
N LEU A 112 5.53 20.07 7.69
CA LEU A 112 5.69 18.67 8.06
C LEU A 112 5.50 17.77 6.84
N GLN A 113 6.56 17.04 6.46
CA GLN A 113 6.50 16.08 5.36
C GLN A 113 5.75 14.82 5.80
N ILE A 114 4.65 14.51 5.12
CA ILE A 114 3.79 13.38 5.45
C ILE A 114 4.02 12.26 4.45
N ALA A 115 4.05 11.01 4.95
CA ALA A 115 4.19 9.83 4.12
C ALA A 115 2.98 9.65 3.18
N PRO A 116 3.16 9.12 1.96
CA PRO A 116 2.06 8.92 1.04
C PRO A 116 1.05 7.92 1.61
N HIS A 117 -0.24 8.25 1.61
CA HIS A 117 -1.31 7.34 2.03
C HIS A 117 -1.54 6.20 1.04
N PHE A 118 -1.49 6.51 -0.26
CA PHE A 118 -1.76 5.59 -1.34
C PHE A 118 -0.73 5.75 -2.46
N ASN A 119 -0.38 4.64 -3.10
CA ASN A 119 0.52 4.63 -4.25
C ASN A 119 -0.05 3.77 -5.38
N LYS A 120 -0.89 4.39 -6.22
CA LYS A 120 -1.50 3.76 -7.41
C LYS A 120 -2.03 2.33 -7.12
N PRO A 121 -2.99 2.18 -6.19
CA PRO A 121 -3.43 0.86 -5.71
C PRO A 121 -4.03 -0.02 -6.81
N PHE A 122 -4.73 0.57 -7.77
CA PHE A 122 -5.33 -0.15 -8.90
C PHE A 122 -4.30 -0.69 -9.93
N LEU A 123 -3.01 -0.37 -9.76
CA LEU A 123 -1.90 -0.92 -10.55
C LEU A 123 -1.10 -1.98 -9.77
N ALA A 124 -1.68 -2.55 -8.72
CA ALA A 124 -1.05 -3.63 -7.97
C ALA A 124 -1.03 -4.92 -8.80
N GLU A 125 0.17 -5.45 -9.06
CA GLU A 125 0.38 -6.72 -9.77
C GLU A 125 0.29 -7.94 -8.85
N SER A 126 -0.11 -7.73 -7.60
CA SER A 126 0.07 -8.66 -6.50
C SER A 126 -0.71 -8.20 -5.28
N LEU A 127 -1.35 -9.12 -4.54
CA LEU A 127 -2.00 -8.84 -3.27
C LEU A 127 -1.00 -8.31 -2.23
N THR A 128 0.18 -8.89 -2.17
CA THR A 128 1.26 -8.39 -1.30
C THR A 128 1.71 -6.99 -1.71
N SER A 129 1.76 -6.69 -3.01
CA SER A 129 2.04 -5.32 -3.47
C SER A 129 0.91 -4.35 -3.15
N PHE A 130 -0.34 -4.78 -3.20
CA PHE A 130 -1.50 -3.94 -2.90
C PHE A 130 -1.43 -3.49 -1.44
N TRP A 131 -1.48 -4.43 -0.49
CA TRP A 131 -1.54 -4.14 0.94
C TRP A 131 -0.24 -3.62 1.53
N GLY A 132 0.91 -4.09 1.04
CA GLY A 132 2.21 -3.75 1.62
C GLY A 132 2.84 -2.47 1.07
N LYS A 133 2.41 -1.99 -0.10
CA LYS A 133 3.11 -0.91 -0.82
C LYS A 133 2.21 0.15 -1.47
N ARG A 134 0.90 -0.06 -1.54
CA ARG A 134 0.04 0.77 -2.40
C ARG A 134 -1.27 1.22 -1.76
N TRP A 135 -1.83 0.40 -0.88
CA TRP A 135 -3.10 0.65 -0.19
C TRP A 135 -2.85 1.03 1.26
N ASN A 136 -3.37 2.18 1.68
CA ASN A 136 -3.37 2.67 3.06
C ASN A 136 -2.02 2.45 3.81
N LEU A 137 -0.96 3.00 3.25
CA LEU A 137 0.41 2.83 3.74
C LEU A 137 0.61 3.36 5.15
N THR A 138 -0.16 4.37 5.54
CA THR A 138 -0.15 4.89 6.92
C THR A 138 -0.53 3.81 7.92
N ILE A 139 -1.62 3.06 7.68
CA ILE A 139 -2.01 1.97 8.58
C ILE A 139 -1.00 0.83 8.55
N SER A 140 -0.48 0.48 7.37
CA SER A 140 0.59 -0.53 7.27
C SER A 140 1.84 -0.14 8.07
N ASN A 141 2.21 1.15 8.06
CA ASN A 141 3.30 1.69 8.88
C ASN A 141 2.95 1.72 10.37
N CYS A 142 1.71 2.08 10.74
CA CYS A 142 1.24 2.07 12.13
C CYS A 142 1.21 0.68 12.74
N LEU A 143 0.94 -0.38 11.96
CA LEU A 143 0.97 -1.77 12.42
C LEU A 143 2.39 -2.34 12.47
N ARG A 144 3.34 -1.74 11.74
CA ARG A 144 4.69 -2.29 11.62
C ARG A 144 5.43 -2.33 12.96
N GLY A 145 5.51 -1.19 13.64
CA GLY A 145 6.20 -1.09 14.93
C GLY A 145 5.58 -1.94 16.05
N PRO A 146 4.25 -1.85 16.31
CA PRO A 146 3.64 -2.55 17.44
C PRO A 146 3.31 -4.03 17.18
N VAL A 147 3.16 -4.46 15.93
CA VAL A 147 2.71 -5.84 15.61
C VAL A 147 3.75 -6.60 14.79
N TYR A 148 4.15 -6.07 13.64
CA TYR A 148 5.01 -6.82 12.71
C TYR A 148 6.44 -7.02 13.23
N ASP A 149 7.13 -5.93 13.57
CA ASP A 149 8.54 -5.92 13.96
C ASP A 149 8.76 -6.83 15.20
N PRO A 150 7.94 -6.79 16.28
CA PRO A 150 8.13 -7.66 17.44
C PRO A 150 8.03 -9.15 17.14
N ILE A 151 7.12 -9.55 16.24
CA ILE A 151 6.96 -10.96 15.84
C ILE A 151 8.10 -11.40 14.92
N TYR A 152 8.45 -10.55 13.96
CA TYR A 152 9.50 -10.82 12.98
C TYR A 152 10.90 -10.86 13.63
N GLU A 153 11.21 -9.91 14.51
CA GLU A 153 12.51 -9.77 15.19
C GLU A 153 12.57 -10.63 16.46
N GLY A 154 11.45 -10.77 17.18
CA GLY A 154 11.28 -11.71 18.34
C GLY A 154 11.62 -11.06 19.64
N GLN A 155 11.60 -9.75 19.62
CA GLN A 155 11.97 -8.86 20.68
C GLN A 155 11.06 -7.65 20.54
N TRP A 156 10.53 -7.17 21.66
CA TRP A 156 9.70 -5.98 21.69
C TRP A 156 10.52 -4.68 21.58
N VAL A 157 11.79 -4.75 21.95
CA VAL A 157 12.73 -3.63 21.92
C VAL A 157 13.85 -3.96 20.95
N LYS A 158 14.12 -3.03 20.02
CA LYS A 158 15.24 -3.16 19.07
C LYS A 158 16.55 -3.15 19.84
N THR A 159 17.20 -4.31 19.93
CA THR A 159 18.60 -4.38 20.33
C THR A 159 19.46 -3.96 19.13
N GLN A 160 20.61 -3.33 19.37
CA GLN A 160 21.51 -2.87 18.30
C GLN A 160 22.12 -4.01 17.46
N ASP A 161 21.71 -5.25 17.69
CA ASP A 161 22.27 -6.43 17.09
C ASP A 161 21.71 -6.61 15.65
N PRO A 162 22.50 -6.32 14.59
CA PRO A 162 21.98 -6.15 13.23
C PRO A 162 21.54 -7.45 12.54
N HIS A 163 21.57 -8.59 13.23
CA HIS A 163 21.64 -9.91 12.61
C HIS A 163 20.52 -10.90 12.95
N LYS A 164 19.50 -10.51 13.73
CA LYS A 164 18.32 -11.37 13.92
C LYS A 164 17.21 -11.06 12.93
N GLY A 165 17.48 -11.30 11.64
CA GLY A 165 16.42 -11.40 10.64
C GLY A 165 15.54 -12.62 10.94
N GLY A 166 14.23 -12.43 11.09
CA GLY A 166 13.28 -13.51 11.32
C GLY A 166 13.25 -14.51 10.15
N SER A 167 13.01 -15.79 10.45
CA SER A 167 12.80 -16.82 9.44
C SER A 167 11.55 -16.52 8.58
N SER A 168 11.43 -17.18 7.41
CA SER A 168 10.25 -17.06 6.55
C SER A 168 8.93 -17.31 7.29
N MET A 169 8.95 -18.24 8.26
CA MET A 169 7.80 -18.51 9.14
C MET A 169 7.44 -17.29 9.98
N ARG A 170 8.43 -16.61 10.58
CA ARG A 170 8.20 -15.45 11.44
C ARG A 170 7.70 -14.25 10.65
N ARG A 171 8.17 -14.08 9.41
CA ARG A 171 7.62 -13.12 8.46
C ARG A 171 6.15 -13.40 8.15
N PHE A 172 5.81 -14.66 7.89
CA PHE A 172 4.43 -15.06 7.64
C PHE A 172 3.57 -14.79 8.88
N LEU A 173 3.99 -15.23 10.07
CA LEU A 173 3.28 -14.98 11.33
C LEU A 173 3.08 -13.50 11.63
N GLY A 174 4.12 -12.67 11.45
CA GLY A 174 4.03 -11.22 11.66
C GLY A 174 3.03 -10.57 10.70
N MET A 175 3.06 -10.97 9.42
CA MET A 175 2.07 -10.51 8.44
C MET A 175 0.65 -10.97 8.80
N SER A 176 0.47 -12.24 9.18
CA SER A 176 -0.82 -12.78 9.61
C SER A 176 -1.39 -12.02 10.80
N ALA A 177 -0.56 -11.75 11.81
CA ALA A 177 -0.96 -10.98 12.98
C ALA A 177 -1.40 -9.56 12.61
N CYS A 178 -0.69 -8.87 11.70
CA CYS A 178 -1.12 -7.56 11.22
C CYS A 178 -2.49 -7.59 10.55
N PHE A 179 -2.80 -8.60 9.72
CA PHE A 179 -4.11 -8.73 9.09
C PHE A 179 -5.22 -9.04 10.10
N VAL A 180 -4.97 -9.89 11.09
CA VAL A 180 -5.93 -10.18 12.17
C VAL A 180 -6.19 -8.94 13.01
N VAL A 181 -5.15 -8.24 13.46
CA VAL A 181 -5.29 -6.98 14.23
C VAL A 181 -6.02 -5.93 13.40
N SER A 182 -5.70 -5.79 12.11
CA SER A 182 -6.42 -4.88 11.21
C SER A 182 -7.89 -5.25 11.11
N GLY A 183 -8.23 -6.54 10.93
CA GLY A 183 -9.61 -7.01 10.89
C GLY A 183 -10.39 -6.73 12.17
N LEU A 184 -9.78 -6.97 13.33
CA LEU A 184 -10.38 -6.66 14.64
C LEU A 184 -10.64 -5.16 14.80
N MET A 185 -9.68 -4.31 14.38
CA MET A 185 -9.87 -2.85 14.40
C MET A 185 -11.02 -2.42 13.48
N HIS A 186 -11.19 -3.07 12.34
CA HIS A 186 -12.32 -2.79 11.45
C HIS A 186 -13.65 -3.20 12.09
N GLU A 187 -13.74 -4.36 12.74
CA GLU A 187 -14.95 -4.75 13.49
C GLU A 187 -15.26 -3.77 14.63
N LEU A 188 -14.23 -3.27 15.31
CA LEU A 188 -14.37 -2.26 16.36
C LEU A 188 -14.90 -0.94 15.79
N ILE A 189 -14.37 -0.48 14.64
CA ILE A 189 -14.86 0.70 13.93
C ILE A 189 -16.33 0.50 13.54
N TYR A 190 -16.66 -0.66 12.98
CA TYR A 190 -18.02 -0.97 12.58
C TYR A 190 -18.99 -0.95 13.78
N TRP A 191 -18.58 -1.57 14.88
CA TRP A 191 -19.33 -1.55 16.14
C TRP A 191 -19.52 -0.13 16.68
N TYR A 192 -18.49 0.70 16.63
CA TYR A 192 -18.59 2.10 17.05
C TYR A 192 -19.58 2.90 16.19
N LEU A 193 -19.60 2.67 14.89
CA LEU A 193 -20.48 3.38 13.96
C LEU A 193 -21.94 2.89 13.99
N MET A 194 -22.15 1.59 14.15
CA MET A 194 -23.46 0.95 13.97
C MET A 194 -24.08 0.44 15.28
N GLY A 195 -23.33 0.38 16.37
CA GLY A 195 -23.75 -0.19 17.65
C GLY A 195 -23.83 -1.73 17.65
N ILE A 196 -23.46 -2.38 16.55
CA ILE A 196 -23.50 -3.83 16.35
C ILE A 196 -22.22 -4.29 15.63
N HIS A 197 -21.76 -5.52 15.86
CA HIS A 197 -20.69 -6.12 15.05
C HIS A 197 -21.22 -6.60 13.71
N THR A 198 -20.33 -6.82 12.73
CA THR A 198 -20.76 -7.36 11.44
C THR A 198 -21.28 -8.79 11.58
N ARG A 199 -22.19 -9.19 10.70
CA ARG A 199 -22.68 -10.57 10.67
C ARG A 199 -21.48 -11.51 10.39
N ASN A 200 -21.31 -12.53 11.22
CA ASN A 200 -20.25 -13.55 11.09
C ASN A 200 -18.81 -13.00 11.10
N TRP A 201 -18.55 -11.82 11.69
CA TRP A 201 -17.21 -11.21 11.68
C TRP A 201 -16.66 -11.06 10.25
N ALA A 202 -17.51 -10.58 9.35
CA ALA A 202 -17.25 -10.52 7.92
C ALA A 202 -16.03 -9.63 7.61
N TRP A 203 -15.86 -8.51 8.30
CA TRP A 203 -14.69 -7.65 8.10
C TRP A 203 -13.42 -8.29 8.65
N LEU A 204 -13.46 -8.92 9.83
CA LEU A 204 -12.32 -9.71 10.32
C LEU A 204 -11.93 -10.81 9.32
N THR A 205 -12.92 -11.47 8.71
CA THR A 205 -12.74 -12.52 7.71
C THR A 205 -12.12 -11.95 6.42
N PHE A 206 -12.62 -10.81 5.94
CA PHE A 206 -12.10 -10.11 4.77
C PHE A 206 -10.60 -9.83 4.86
N PHE A 207 -10.12 -9.36 6.02
CA PHE A 207 -8.70 -9.10 6.23
C PHE A 207 -7.90 -10.39 6.45
N SER A 208 -8.42 -11.32 7.26
CA SER A 208 -7.70 -12.55 7.59
C SER A 208 -7.49 -13.46 6.37
N ILE A 209 -8.47 -13.53 5.46
CA ILE A 209 -8.40 -14.37 4.26
C ILE A 209 -7.37 -13.86 3.23
N GLN A 210 -6.91 -12.61 3.31
CA GLN A 210 -5.87 -12.09 2.40
C GLN A 210 -4.57 -12.89 2.54
N VAL A 211 -4.25 -13.35 3.75
CA VAL A 211 -3.00 -14.05 4.08
C VAL A 211 -2.85 -15.37 3.31
N PRO A 212 -3.80 -16.32 3.34
CA PRO A 212 -3.71 -17.54 2.54
C PRO A 212 -3.68 -17.26 1.04
N PHE A 213 -4.41 -16.25 0.54
CA PHE A 213 -4.33 -15.84 -0.87
C PHE A 213 -2.95 -15.31 -1.26
N MET A 214 -2.27 -14.55 -0.39
CA MET A 214 -0.88 -14.13 -0.61
C MET A 214 0.11 -15.30 -0.55
N ALA A 215 -0.13 -16.29 0.33
CA ALA A 215 0.68 -17.50 0.37
C ALA A 215 0.53 -18.29 -0.93
N LEU A 216 -0.71 -18.45 -1.42
CA LEU A 216 -1.01 -19.07 -2.72
C LEU A 216 -0.34 -18.29 -3.86
N GLU A 217 -0.44 -16.97 -3.89
CA GLU A 217 0.25 -16.12 -4.87
C GLU A 217 1.76 -16.38 -4.87
N THR A 218 2.36 -16.49 -3.69
CA THR A 218 3.80 -16.76 -3.53
C THR A 218 4.19 -18.13 -4.10
N VAL A 219 3.37 -19.16 -3.87
CA VAL A 219 3.58 -20.50 -4.42
C VAL A 219 3.40 -20.49 -5.94
N SER A 220 2.31 -19.90 -6.45
CA SER A 220 2.03 -19.79 -7.87
C SER A 220 3.15 -19.07 -8.63
N LYS A 221 3.70 -17.98 -8.07
CA LYS A 221 4.84 -17.27 -8.66
C LYS A 221 6.11 -18.11 -8.69
N LYS A 222 6.37 -18.91 -7.66
CA LYS A 222 7.50 -19.84 -7.65
C LYS A 222 7.34 -20.93 -8.73
N LEU A 223 6.15 -21.49 -8.86
CA LEU A 223 5.84 -22.50 -9.88
C LEU A 223 5.95 -21.91 -11.29
N MET A 224 5.36 -20.75 -11.56
CA MET A 224 5.49 -20.07 -12.87
C MET A 224 6.96 -19.84 -13.24
N LYS A 225 7.79 -19.42 -12.26
CA LYS A 225 9.23 -19.25 -12.49
C LYS A 225 9.93 -20.58 -12.80
N GLN A 226 9.55 -21.67 -12.11
CA GLN A 226 10.11 -23.01 -12.36
C GLN A 226 9.76 -23.53 -13.76
N TYR A 227 8.56 -23.22 -14.26
CA TYR A 227 8.11 -23.60 -15.61
C TYR A 227 8.42 -22.54 -16.68
N HIS A 228 9.23 -21.53 -16.38
CA HIS A 228 9.56 -20.42 -17.30
C HIS A 228 8.34 -19.69 -17.89
N LEU A 229 7.21 -19.70 -17.17
CA LEU A 229 6.01 -18.97 -17.55
C LEU A 229 6.11 -17.53 -17.05
N HIS A 230 6.05 -16.59 -17.99
CA HIS A 230 6.04 -15.17 -17.69
C HIS A 230 4.62 -14.63 -17.81
N LEU A 231 4.03 -14.20 -16.68
CA LEU A 231 2.72 -13.57 -16.71
C LEU A 231 2.88 -12.08 -17.09
N PRO A 232 2.19 -11.60 -18.15
CA PRO A 232 2.29 -10.21 -18.53
C PRO A 232 1.72 -9.32 -17.42
N ARG A 233 2.32 -8.13 -17.27
CA ARG A 233 2.03 -7.20 -16.16
C ARG A 233 0.54 -6.86 -16.04
N TRP A 234 -0.11 -6.55 -17.16
CA TRP A 234 -1.52 -6.15 -17.18
C TRP A 234 -2.43 -7.29 -16.69
N LEU A 235 -2.09 -8.54 -16.99
CA LEU A 235 -2.86 -9.70 -16.55
C LEU A 235 -2.71 -9.91 -15.05
N SER A 236 -1.50 -9.75 -14.50
CA SER A 236 -1.27 -9.79 -13.05
C SER A 236 -2.09 -8.72 -12.31
N VAL A 237 -2.18 -7.51 -12.87
CA VAL A 237 -3.03 -6.45 -12.30
C VAL A 237 -4.50 -6.84 -12.36
N LEU A 238 -4.99 -7.31 -13.51
CA LEU A 238 -6.38 -7.73 -13.68
C LEU A 238 -6.76 -8.85 -12.69
N VAL A 239 -5.92 -9.89 -12.58
CA VAL A 239 -6.16 -10.99 -11.63
C VAL A 239 -6.15 -10.49 -10.18
N THR A 240 -5.21 -9.62 -9.82
CA THR A 240 -5.13 -9.05 -8.47
C THR A 240 -6.38 -8.24 -8.14
N MET A 241 -6.82 -7.37 -9.06
CA MET A 241 -8.04 -6.58 -8.86
C MET A 241 -9.28 -7.46 -8.79
N ALA A 242 -9.39 -8.47 -9.65
CA ALA A 242 -10.50 -9.42 -9.63
C ALA A 242 -10.61 -10.15 -8.28
N VAL A 243 -9.49 -10.64 -7.73
CA VAL A 243 -9.47 -11.28 -6.41
C VAL A 243 -9.86 -10.30 -5.30
N LEU A 244 -9.34 -9.07 -5.33
CA LEU A 244 -9.67 -8.06 -4.32
C LEU A 244 -11.15 -7.67 -4.37
N LEU A 245 -11.70 -7.44 -5.56
CA LEU A 245 -13.11 -7.10 -5.75
C LEU A 245 -14.01 -8.25 -5.32
N PHE A 246 -13.68 -9.49 -5.71
CA PHE A 246 -14.42 -10.67 -5.28
C PHE A 246 -14.45 -10.81 -3.75
N LEU A 247 -13.31 -10.66 -3.08
CA LEU A 247 -13.25 -10.72 -1.62
C LEU A 247 -14.01 -9.54 -0.97
N ALA A 248 -13.95 -8.36 -1.56
CA ALA A 248 -14.65 -7.17 -1.06
C ALA A 248 -16.17 -7.31 -1.22
N ASP A 249 -16.64 -7.77 -2.37
CA ASP A 249 -18.05 -8.08 -2.64
C ASP A 249 -18.58 -9.17 -1.71
N THR A 250 -17.76 -10.17 -1.37
CA THR A 250 -18.19 -11.27 -0.50
C THR A 250 -18.24 -10.87 0.98
N PHE A 251 -17.24 -10.10 1.47
CA PHE A 251 -17.04 -9.92 2.91
C PHE A 251 -17.05 -8.46 3.39
N PHE A 252 -16.71 -7.49 2.53
CA PHE A 252 -16.54 -6.10 2.94
C PHE A 252 -17.80 -5.26 2.70
N PHE A 253 -18.38 -5.35 1.50
CA PHE A 253 -19.54 -4.54 1.10
C PHE A 253 -20.88 -5.01 1.69
N PRO A 254 -21.20 -6.31 1.82
CA PRO A 254 -22.51 -6.74 2.31
C PRO A 254 -22.87 -6.15 3.69
N PRO A 255 -21.98 -6.15 4.71
CA PRO A 255 -22.29 -5.49 5.99
C PRO A 255 -22.63 -4.00 5.84
N CYS A 256 -21.95 -3.30 4.91
CA CYS A 256 -22.20 -1.88 4.66
C CYS A 256 -23.58 -1.62 4.03
N LEU A 257 -23.99 -2.51 3.13
CA LEU A 257 -25.23 -2.38 2.36
C LEU A 257 -26.44 -2.83 3.19
N GLU A 258 -26.35 -3.98 3.87
CA GLU A 258 -27.44 -4.55 4.67
C GLU A 258 -27.87 -3.67 5.85
N THR A 259 -26.94 -2.92 6.42
CA THR A 259 -27.21 -2.05 7.57
C THR A 259 -27.47 -0.60 7.22
N GLY A 260 -27.46 -0.27 5.92
CA GLY A 260 -27.63 1.10 5.41
C GLY A 260 -26.46 2.03 5.76
N LEU A 261 -25.32 1.51 6.20
CA LEU A 261 -24.11 2.32 6.44
C LEU A 261 -23.68 3.04 5.16
N ALA A 262 -23.71 2.35 4.02
CA ALA A 262 -23.40 2.93 2.72
C ALA A 262 -24.33 4.11 2.41
N ASP A 263 -25.65 3.94 2.57
CA ASP A 263 -26.64 4.98 2.30
C ASP A 263 -26.44 6.20 3.20
N ARG A 264 -26.18 5.99 4.49
CA ARG A 264 -25.89 7.09 5.44
C ARG A 264 -24.70 7.92 4.99
N VAL A 265 -23.61 7.27 4.54
CA VAL A 265 -22.41 7.96 4.04
C VAL A 265 -22.71 8.71 2.75
N LEU A 266 -23.41 8.08 1.80
CA LEU A 266 -23.81 8.71 0.53
C LEU A 266 -24.68 9.95 0.77
N TYR A 267 -25.69 9.83 1.64
CA TYR A 267 -26.58 10.94 1.99
C TYR A 267 -25.85 12.09 2.67
N ALA A 268 -24.94 11.79 3.60
CA ALA A 268 -24.15 12.80 4.29
C ALA A 268 -23.26 13.58 3.31
N ILE A 269 -22.58 12.89 2.38
CA ILE A 269 -21.73 13.55 1.39
C ILE A 269 -22.58 14.38 0.41
N LYS A 270 -23.66 13.82 -0.14
CA LYS A 270 -24.55 14.52 -1.07
C LYS A 270 -25.18 15.76 -0.43
N GLY A 271 -25.60 15.66 0.82
CA GLY A 271 -26.12 16.77 1.62
C GLY A 271 -25.09 17.88 1.81
N ASN A 272 -23.88 17.54 2.26
CA ASN A 272 -22.80 18.50 2.47
C ASN A 272 -22.40 19.23 1.18
N VAL A 273 -22.32 18.51 0.05
CA VAL A 273 -22.02 19.11 -1.25
C VAL A 273 -23.12 20.07 -1.68
N SER A 274 -24.39 19.70 -1.51
CA SER A 274 -25.53 20.54 -1.88
C SER A 274 -25.56 21.84 -1.07
N GLN A 275 -25.32 21.76 0.25
CA GLN A 275 -25.23 22.93 1.12
C GLN A 275 -24.07 23.86 0.74
N LEU A 276 -22.91 23.29 0.40
CA LEU A 276 -21.75 24.06 -0.05
C LEU A 276 -22.06 24.82 -1.35
N VAL A 277 -22.72 24.18 -2.32
CA VAL A 277 -23.13 24.84 -3.57
C VAL A 277 -24.09 25.98 -3.29
N ILE A 278 -25.12 25.77 -2.46
CA ILE A 278 -26.07 26.82 -2.09
C ILE A 278 -25.35 28.00 -1.40
N PHE A 279 -24.43 27.71 -0.49
CA PHE A 279 -23.63 28.73 0.20
C PHE A 279 -22.80 29.57 -0.79
N VAL A 280 -22.13 28.93 -1.73
CA VAL A 280 -21.33 29.62 -2.77
C VAL A 280 -22.20 30.45 -3.71
N LEU A 281 -23.39 29.96 -4.06
CA LEU A 281 -24.33 30.70 -4.90
C LEU A 281 -24.96 31.89 -4.18
N ARG A 282 -25.15 31.82 -2.86
CA ARG A 282 -25.68 32.91 -2.03
C ARG A 282 -24.66 34.00 -1.68
N THR A 283 -23.36 33.69 -1.77
CA THR A 283 -22.26 34.62 -1.45
C THR A 283 -21.75 35.38 -2.67
N LYS A 284 -22.32 35.10 -3.85
CA LYS A 284 -22.15 35.88 -5.09
C LYS A 284 -23.36 36.79 -5.30
#